data_AF-A0A0N0XKZ4-F1
#
_entry.id   AF-A0A0N0XKZ4-F1
#
_cell.length_a   1.000
_cell.length_b   1.000
_cell.length_c   1.000
_cell.angle_alpha   90.00
_cell.angle_beta   90.00
_cell.angle_gamma   90.00
#
_symmetry.space_group_name_H-M   'P 1'
#
loop_
_entity.id
_entity.type
_entity.pdbx_description
1 polymer ?
#
loop_
_entity_poly.entity_id
_entity_poly.type
_entity_poly.pdbx_seq_one_letter_code
_entity_poly.pdbx_strand_id
1 'polypeptide(L)'
;MRLAQLFAPITTPLAGLRHQPVRRVLLRQIYFTGNEAVFLVLAIGFALGAIVISLLHGQYGQSRDASLRLLASLSFKEISPLLAAIILVARSSSAVASELATMQVHGEIRSLFRMGIPPGTYLIMPRVLGMTIACVGLTLYIALMSQAGGTLFSAGTDVTYEILAIDRIMRIDLMLTCLGKAFVFGLGCSLTACYVGLRVGPYVTDIPKASSRAVMRGLFVIFLIETAWTLCTI
;
A
#
# COMPACT_ATOMS: atom_id res chain seq x y z
N MET A 1 -3.51 5.65 31.91
CA MET A 1 -2.90 4.39 31.42
C MET A 1 -1.92 4.74 30.30
N ARG A 2 -0.60 4.56 30.51
CA ARG A 2 0.44 5.15 29.64
C ARG A 2 0.52 4.40 28.29
N LEU A 3 0.01 5.04 27.24
CA LEU A 3 0.09 4.64 25.81
C LEU A 3 1.51 4.27 25.33
N ALA A 4 2.56 4.73 26.02
CA ALA A 4 3.94 4.37 25.75
C ALA A 4 4.22 2.85 25.85
N GLN A 5 3.45 2.11 26.65
CA GLN A 5 3.58 0.65 26.77
C GLN A 5 2.91 -0.12 25.62
N LEU A 6 2.10 0.54 24.78
CA LEU A 6 1.51 -0.09 23.60
C LEU A 6 2.49 -0.15 22.41
N PHE A 7 3.56 0.66 22.45
CA PHE A 7 4.47 0.90 21.32
C PHE A 7 5.92 0.48 21.58
N ALA A 8 6.28 -0.12 22.72
CA ALA A 8 7.64 -0.62 22.97
C ALA A 8 7.68 -1.97 23.74
N PRO A 9 8.60 -2.91 23.44
CA PRO A 9 9.42 -3.04 22.24
C PRO A 9 8.87 -4.11 21.29
N ILE A 10 8.92 -3.77 20.00
CA ILE A 10 8.76 -4.66 18.84
C ILE A 10 10.04 -5.54 18.74
N THR A 11 10.42 -6.26 19.80
CA THR A 11 11.67 -7.05 19.80
C THR A 11 11.49 -8.47 19.29
N THR A 12 10.26 -8.97 19.20
CA THR A 12 9.99 -10.25 18.53
C THR A 12 8.75 -10.21 17.63
N PRO A 13 8.64 -9.25 16.67
CA PRO A 13 7.50 -9.21 15.75
C PRO A 13 7.38 -10.52 14.96
N LEU A 14 8.51 -11.17 14.68
CA LEU A 14 8.51 -12.41 13.91
C LEU A 14 8.19 -13.65 14.75
N ALA A 15 8.54 -13.68 16.04
CA ALA A 15 8.25 -14.84 16.90
C ALA A 15 6.75 -14.99 17.19
N GLY A 16 6.01 -13.87 17.23
CA GLY A 16 4.55 -13.86 17.44
C GLY A 16 3.76 -14.48 16.28
N LEU A 17 4.32 -14.55 15.07
CA LEU A 17 3.70 -15.19 13.90
C LEU A 17 3.51 -16.70 14.06
N ARG A 18 4.21 -17.32 15.02
CA ARG A 18 4.08 -18.75 15.32
C ARG A 18 2.72 -19.09 15.97
N HIS A 19 2.07 -18.11 16.61
CA HIS A 19 0.76 -18.31 17.20
C HIS A 19 -0.33 -18.33 16.12
N GLN A 20 -1.07 -19.44 16.03
CA GLN A 20 -2.16 -19.65 15.07
C GLN A 20 -3.16 -18.48 14.94
N PRO A 21 -3.63 -17.82 16.03
CA PRO A 21 -4.58 -16.72 15.88
C PRO A 21 -3.99 -15.49 15.19
N VAL A 22 -2.71 -15.16 15.44
CA VAL A 22 -2.03 -14.02 14.79
C VAL A 22 -1.88 -14.26 13.29
N ARG A 23 -1.50 -15.49 12.91
CA ARG A 23 -1.39 -15.88 11.50
C ARG A 23 -2.73 -15.80 10.77
N ARG A 24 -3.82 -16.17 11.43
CA ARG A 24 -5.17 -16.09 10.84
C ARG A 24 -5.58 -14.64 10.57
N VAL A 25 -5.29 -13.73 11.49
CA VAL A 25 -5.55 -12.28 11.30
C VAL A 25 -4.68 -11.73 10.17
N LEU A 26 -3.39 -12.09 10.11
CA LEU A 26 -2.50 -11.67 9.03
C LEU A 26 -3.02 -12.11 7.65
N LEU A 27 -3.35 -13.40 7.49
CA LEU A 27 -3.85 -13.94 6.22
C LEU A 27 -5.17 -13.29 5.82
N ARG A 28 -6.06 -13.07 6.78
CA ARG A 28 -7.32 -12.35 6.55
C ARG A 28 -7.05 -10.92 6.10
N GLN A 29 -6.07 -10.23 6.71
CA GLN A 29 -5.71 -8.88 6.32
C GLN A 29 -5.16 -8.83 4.89
N ILE A 30 -4.27 -9.77 4.53
CA ILE A 30 -3.70 -9.87 3.17
C ILE A 30 -4.81 -10.14 2.16
N TYR A 31 -5.71 -11.09 2.45
CA TYR A 31 -6.82 -11.42 1.56
C TYR A 31 -7.78 -10.24 1.38
N PHE A 32 -8.25 -9.64 2.48
CA PHE A 32 -9.20 -8.53 2.43
C PHE A 32 -8.60 -7.25 1.81
N THR A 33 -7.34 -6.96 2.12
CA THR A 33 -6.65 -5.75 1.63
C THR A 33 -6.17 -5.92 0.19
N GLY A 34 -5.63 -7.09 -0.14
CA GLY A 34 -5.06 -7.38 -1.46
C GLY A 34 -6.12 -7.82 -2.46
N ASN A 35 -6.77 -8.97 -2.21
CA ASN A 35 -7.59 -9.66 -3.21
C ASN A 35 -8.80 -8.83 -3.68
N GLU A 36 -9.48 -8.15 -2.76
CA GLU A 36 -10.63 -7.30 -3.14
C GLU A 36 -10.23 -6.08 -4.00
N ALA A 37 -8.99 -5.61 -3.86
CA ALA A 37 -8.50 -4.45 -4.60
C ALA A 37 -7.91 -4.81 -5.97
N VAL A 38 -7.62 -6.10 -6.24
CA VAL A 38 -6.91 -6.53 -7.46
C VAL A 38 -7.61 -6.05 -8.73
N PHE A 39 -8.90 -6.35 -8.90
CA PHE A 39 -9.61 -6.00 -10.14
C PHE A 39 -9.54 -4.51 -10.46
N LEU A 40 -9.80 -3.67 -9.45
CA LEU A 40 -9.74 -2.20 -9.57
C LEU A 40 -8.31 -1.74 -9.87
N VAL A 41 -7.31 -2.31 -9.20
CA VAL A 41 -5.90 -1.98 -9.39
C VAL A 41 -5.39 -2.36 -10.78
N LEU A 42 -5.78 -3.53 -11.29
CA LEU A 42 -5.41 -3.96 -12.65
C LEU A 42 -6.00 -3.02 -13.70
N ALA A 43 -7.29 -2.65 -13.56
CA ALA A 43 -7.96 -1.74 -14.47
C ALA A 43 -7.31 -0.34 -14.46
N ILE A 44 -7.02 0.22 -13.28
CA ILE A 44 -6.35 1.52 -13.14
C ILE A 44 -4.94 1.47 -13.72
N GLY A 45 -4.16 0.44 -13.39
CA GLY A 45 -2.80 0.26 -13.92
C GLY A 45 -2.79 0.22 -15.44
N PHE A 46 -3.67 -0.59 -16.04
CA PHE A 46 -3.80 -0.70 -17.49
C PHE A 46 -4.18 0.63 -18.15
N ALA A 47 -5.18 1.32 -17.61
CA ALA A 47 -5.61 2.62 -18.13
C ALA A 47 -4.48 3.66 -18.05
N LEU A 48 -3.71 3.68 -16.96
CA LEU A 48 -2.56 4.58 -16.81
C LEU A 48 -1.48 4.32 -17.84
N GLY A 49 -1.17 3.05 -18.11
CA GLY A 49 -0.25 2.67 -19.18
C GLY A 49 -0.65 3.26 -20.53
N ALA A 50 -1.91 3.05 -20.91
CA ALA A 50 -2.49 3.54 -22.15
C ALA A 50 -2.50 5.08 -22.24
N ILE A 51 -2.85 5.76 -21.15
CA ILE A 51 -2.89 7.23 -21.11
C ILE A 51 -1.48 7.81 -21.23
N VAL A 52 -0.52 7.31 -20.44
CA VAL A 52 0.85 7.85 -20.42
C VAL A 52 1.54 7.65 -21.76
N ILE A 53 1.41 6.47 -22.39
CA ILE A 53 2.03 6.23 -23.69
C ILE A 53 1.43 7.12 -24.79
N SER A 54 0.11 7.33 -24.77
CA SER A 54 -0.58 8.23 -25.70
C SER A 54 -0.07 9.67 -25.59
N LEU A 55 0.15 10.15 -24.35
CA LEU A 55 0.73 11.47 -24.10
C LEU A 55 2.19 11.57 -24.57
N LEU A 56 3.00 10.54 -24.31
CA LEU A 56 4.41 10.52 -24.72
C LEU A 56 4.57 10.53 -26.25
N HIS A 57 3.73 9.77 -26.96
CA HIS A 57 3.70 9.78 -28.43
C HIS A 57 3.33 11.16 -29.00
N GLY A 58 2.42 11.88 -28.34
CA GLY A 58 2.05 13.24 -28.72
C GLY A 58 3.17 14.27 -28.55
N GLN A 59 4.10 14.07 -27.60
CA GLN A 59 5.17 15.05 -27.31
C GLN A 59 6.53 14.71 -27.93
N TYR A 60 6.92 13.43 -27.97
CA TYR A 60 8.28 13.02 -28.33
C TYR A 60 8.39 12.33 -29.70
N GLY A 61 7.29 12.22 -30.45
CA GLY A 61 7.24 11.43 -31.69
C GLY A 61 7.24 9.92 -31.43
N GLN A 62 6.96 9.11 -32.46
CA GLN A 62 6.76 7.64 -32.34
C GLN A 62 8.04 6.83 -32.05
N SER A 63 9.01 7.37 -31.30
CA SER A 63 10.12 6.58 -30.75
C SER A 63 9.59 5.64 -29.67
N ARG A 64 9.05 4.48 -30.09
CA ARG A 64 8.41 3.46 -29.22
C ARG A 64 9.30 3.05 -28.05
N ASP A 65 10.58 2.77 -28.33
CA ASP A 65 11.54 2.35 -27.30
C ASP A 65 11.78 3.41 -26.22
N ALA A 66 11.84 4.69 -26.60
CA ALA A 66 12.03 5.78 -25.65
C ALA A 66 10.78 5.97 -24.78
N SER A 67 9.59 5.93 -25.39
CA SER A 67 8.32 6.08 -24.70
C SER A 67 8.06 4.96 -23.69
N LEU A 68 8.36 3.70 -24.06
CA LEU A 68 8.23 2.55 -23.15
C LEU A 68 9.25 2.60 -22.00
N ARG A 69 10.49 3.01 -22.26
CA ARG A 69 11.51 3.25 -21.22
C ARG A 69 11.08 4.31 -20.22
N LEU A 70 10.56 5.43 -20.73
CA LEU A 70 10.07 6.52 -19.89
C LEU A 70 8.86 6.08 -19.08
N LEU A 71 7.92 5.36 -19.70
CA LEU A 71 6.77 4.78 -19.00
C LEU A 71 7.22 3.86 -17.86
N ALA A 72 8.16 2.94 -18.10
CA ALA A 72 8.68 2.06 -17.06
C ALA A 72 9.35 2.84 -15.93
N SER A 73 10.22 3.81 -16.26
CA SER A 73 10.88 4.65 -15.28
C SER A 73 9.87 5.43 -14.42
N LEU A 74 8.89 6.08 -15.04
CA LEU A 74 7.86 6.86 -14.33
C LEU A 74 6.93 5.97 -13.50
N SER A 75 6.49 4.87 -14.08
CA SER A 75 5.50 3.98 -13.49
C SER A 75 6.06 3.25 -12.27
N PHE A 76 7.27 2.69 -12.35
CA PHE A 76 7.88 1.96 -11.23
C PHE A 76 8.44 2.89 -10.15
N LYS A 77 8.97 4.06 -10.52
CA LYS A 77 9.65 4.93 -9.55
C LYS A 77 8.68 5.76 -8.70
N GLU A 78 7.57 6.21 -9.27
CA GLU A 78 6.69 7.17 -8.62
C GLU A 78 5.23 6.70 -8.63
N ILE A 79 4.66 6.46 -9.82
CA ILE A 79 3.20 6.38 -9.99
C ILE A 79 2.59 5.12 -9.34
N SER A 80 3.17 3.95 -9.57
CA SER A 80 2.64 2.68 -9.06
C SER A 80 2.63 2.60 -7.53
N PRO A 81 3.74 2.87 -6.81
CA PRO A 81 3.72 2.81 -5.35
C PRO A 81 2.80 3.86 -4.74
N LEU A 82 2.74 5.07 -5.29
CA LEU A 82 1.87 6.13 -4.81
C LEU A 82 0.38 5.75 -4.95
N LEU A 83 -0.03 5.23 -6.12
CA LEU A 83 -1.41 4.83 -6.36
C LEU A 83 -1.84 3.64 -5.50
N ALA A 84 -0.98 2.63 -5.36
CA ALA A 84 -1.25 1.51 -4.48
C ALA A 84 -1.49 2.00 -3.04
N ALA A 85 -0.67 2.95 -2.56
CA ALA A 85 -0.82 3.53 -1.24
C ALA A 85 -2.12 4.35 -1.08
N ILE A 86 -2.51 5.13 -2.09
CA ILE A 86 -3.77 5.89 -2.08
C ILE A 86 -4.98 4.96 -2.00
N ILE A 87 -5.00 3.90 -2.82
CA ILE A 87 -6.08 2.89 -2.82
C ILE A 87 -6.14 2.17 -1.47
N LEU A 88 -4.98 1.79 -0.93
CA LEU A 88 -4.84 1.17 0.39
C LEU A 88 -5.41 2.07 1.51
N VAL A 89 -5.12 3.37 1.46
CA VAL A 89 -5.64 4.34 2.44
C VAL A 89 -7.15 4.51 2.30
N ALA A 90 -7.67 4.65 1.08
CA ALA A 90 -9.09 4.87 0.86
C ALA A 90 -9.94 3.70 1.37
N ARG A 91 -9.52 2.46 1.13
CA ARG A 91 -10.28 1.25 1.48
C ARG A 91 -9.90 0.68 2.84
N SER A 92 -8.64 0.32 3.02
CA SER A 92 -8.21 -0.56 4.10
C SER A 92 -7.81 0.20 5.37
N SER A 93 -7.24 1.41 5.25
CA SER A 93 -6.99 2.27 6.42
C SER A 93 -8.30 2.65 7.11
N SER A 94 -9.32 3.04 6.34
CA SER A 94 -10.68 3.30 6.81
C SER A 94 -11.29 2.10 7.55
N ALA A 95 -11.22 0.90 6.97
CA ALA A 95 -11.74 -0.32 7.57
C ALA A 95 -11.01 -0.71 8.86
N VAL A 96 -9.68 -0.68 8.86
CA VAL A 96 -8.85 -1.01 10.03
C VAL A 96 -9.08 -0.02 11.17
N ALA A 97 -9.17 1.28 10.87
CA ALA A 97 -9.45 2.29 11.87
C ALA A 97 -10.84 2.13 12.49
N SER A 98 -11.86 1.84 11.67
CA SER A 98 -13.22 1.57 12.16
C SER A 98 -13.28 0.31 13.02
N GLU A 99 -12.60 -0.76 12.63
CA GLU A 99 -12.58 -2.01 13.41
C GLU A 99 -11.91 -1.81 14.76
N LEU A 100 -10.74 -1.17 14.80
CA LEU A 100 -10.05 -0.85 16.07
C LEU A 100 -10.84 0.13 16.92
N ALA A 101 -11.52 1.10 16.31
CA ALA A 101 -12.40 2.02 17.01
C ALA A 101 -13.59 1.28 17.65
N THR A 102 -14.20 0.34 16.94
CA THR A 102 -15.27 -0.52 17.47
C THR A 102 -14.79 -1.32 18.67
N MET A 103 -13.62 -1.97 18.56
CA MET A 103 -13.03 -2.73 19.68
C MET A 103 -12.72 -1.84 20.89
N GLN A 104 -12.29 -0.60 20.65
CA GLN A 104 -12.00 0.37 21.70
C GLN A 104 -13.27 0.84 22.42
N VAL A 105 -14.33 1.17 21.68
CA VAL A 105 -15.63 1.61 22.22
C VAL A 105 -16.29 0.50 23.04
N HIS A 106 -16.27 -0.74 22.54
CA HIS A 106 -16.80 -1.91 23.27
C HIS A 106 -15.88 -2.39 24.41
N GLY A 107 -14.70 -1.78 24.59
CA GLY A 107 -13.77 -2.13 25.65
C GLY A 107 -13.06 -3.47 25.48
N GLU A 108 -13.11 -4.07 24.28
CA GLU A 108 -12.44 -5.34 23.97
C GLU A 108 -10.92 -5.23 24.15
N ILE A 109 -10.34 -4.08 23.81
CA ILE A 109 -8.90 -3.82 24.00
C ILE A 109 -8.52 -3.86 25.49
N ARG A 110 -9.37 -3.31 26.36
CA ARG A 110 -9.19 -3.41 27.82
C ARG A 110 -9.37 -4.83 28.33
N SER A 111 -10.27 -5.60 27.72
CA SER A 111 -10.46 -7.02 28.04
C SER A 111 -9.19 -7.82 27.75
N LEU A 112 -8.57 -7.63 26.57
CA LEU A 112 -7.30 -8.28 26.21
C LEU A 112 -6.19 -7.99 27.23
N PHE A 113 -6.09 -6.75 27.69
CA PHE A 113 -5.14 -6.38 28.76
C PHE A 113 -5.40 -7.14 30.06
N ARG A 114 -6.66 -7.27 30.48
CA ARG A 114 -7.02 -8.03 31.70
C ARG A 114 -6.74 -9.53 31.57
N MET A 115 -6.77 -10.05 30.35
CA MET A 115 -6.41 -11.44 30.05
C MET A 115 -4.88 -11.66 29.94
N GLY A 116 -4.07 -10.61 30.09
CA GLY A 116 -2.61 -10.70 29.94
C GLY A 116 -2.14 -10.82 28.49
N ILE A 117 -3.01 -10.56 27.51
CA ILE A 117 -2.68 -10.66 26.08
C ILE A 117 -2.19 -9.29 25.60
N PRO A 118 -0.94 -9.16 25.08
CA PRO A 118 -0.42 -7.88 24.61
C PRO A 118 -1.11 -7.47 23.29
N PRO A 119 -1.89 -6.37 23.27
CA PRO A 119 -2.65 -5.96 22.09
C PRO A 119 -1.73 -5.50 20.94
N GLY A 120 -0.51 -5.03 21.22
CA GLY A 120 0.45 -4.66 20.18
C GLY A 120 0.77 -5.83 19.25
N THR A 121 1.13 -6.98 19.83
CA THR A 121 1.46 -8.20 19.08
C THR A 121 0.22 -8.87 18.49
N TYR A 122 -0.91 -8.83 19.19
CA TYR A 122 -2.13 -9.53 18.76
C TYR A 122 -2.97 -8.75 17.72
N LEU A 123 -3.05 -7.42 17.84
CA LEU A 123 -3.88 -6.58 16.97
C LEU A 123 -3.06 -5.81 15.95
N ILE A 124 -2.06 -5.05 16.41
CA ILE A 124 -1.37 -4.05 15.56
C ILE A 124 -0.45 -4.75 14.56
N MET A 125 0.39 -5.65 15.05
CA MET A 125 1.40 -6.34 14.24
C MET A 125 0.84 -7.07 13.00
N PRO A 126 -0.18 -7.96 13.10
CA PRO A 126 -0.69 -8.65 11.92
C PRO A 126 -1.37 -7.71 10.93
N ARG A 127 -1.98 -6.60 11.40
CA ARG A 127 -2.58 -5.58 10.53
C ARG A 127 -1.51 -4.80 9.77
N VAL A 128 -0.48 -4.35 10.47
CA VAL A 128 0.65 -3.62 9.88
C VAL A 128 1.36 -4.47 8.83
N LEU A 129 1.73 -5.70 9.19
CA LEU A 129 2.40 -6.61 8.25
C LEU A 129 1.49 -6.97 7.07
N GLY A 130 0.22 -7.31 7.32
CA GLY A 130 -0.71 -7.70 6.28
C GLY A 130 -0.99 -6.58 5.27
N MET A 131 -1.21 -5.35 5.76
CA MET A 131 -1.39 -4.18 4.89
C MET A 131 -0.12 -3.82 4.12
N THR A 132 1.06 -3.96 4.74
CA THR A 132 2.34 -3.66 4.08
C THR A 132 2.61 -4.64 2.94
N ILE A 133 2.44 -5.95 3.18
CA ILE A 133 2.59 -6.98 2.15
C ILE A 133 1.58 -6.77 1.02
N ALA A 134 0.33 -6.44 1.36
CA ALA A 134 -0.69 -6.14 0.35
C ALA A 134 -0.32 -4.89 -0.48
N CYS A 135 0.21 -3.83 0.14
CA CYS A 135 0.67 -2.63 -0.56
C CYS A 135 1.75 -2.94 -1.60
N VAL A 136 2.74 -3.74 -1.21
CA VAL A 136 3.82 -4.19 -2.10
C VAL A 136 3.26 -4.99 -3.28
N GLY A 137 2.36 -5.96 -3.00
CA GLY A 137 1.71 -6.75 -4.05
C GLY A 137 0.88 -5.90 -5.02
N LEU A 138 0.05 -5.00 -4.49
CA LEU A 138 -0.77 -4.08 -5.31
C LEU A 138 0.10 -3.18 -6.18
N THR A 139 1.22 -2.68 -5.65
CA THR A 139 2.17 -1.86 -6.42
C THR A 139 2.70 -2.61 -7.63
N LEU A 140 3.11 -3.87 -7.44
CA LEU A 140 3.58 -4.71 -8.54
C LEU A 140 2.49 -4.94 -9.58
N TYR A 141 1.24 -5.19 -9.15
CA TYR A 141 0.12 -5.34 -10.08
C TYR A 141 -0.15 -4.08 -10.90
N ILE A 142 -0.11 -2.88 -10.28
CA ILE A 142 -0.25 -1.62 -11.01
C ILE A 142 0.88 -1.45 -12.02
N ALA A 143 2.12 -1.67 -11.59
CA ALA A 143 3.30 -1.46 -12.43
C ALA A 143 3.30 -2.40 -13.65
N LEU A 144 2.99 -3.68 -13.45
CA LEU A 144 2.89 -4.67 -14.52
C LEU A 144 1.75 -4.36 -15.49
N MET A 145 0.57 -4.02 -14.99
CA MET A 145 -0.56 -3.67 -15.87
C MET A 145 -0.35 -2.35 -16.59
N SER A 146 0.37 -1.40 -15.98
CA SER A 146 0.80 -0.17 -16.63
C SER A 146 1.73 -0.44 -17.80
N GLN A 147 2.67 -1.39 -17.67
CA GLN A 147 3.47 -1.82 -18.82
C GLN A 147 2.61 -2.50 -19.88
N ALA A 148 1.73 -3.43 -19.49
CA ALA A 148 0.87 -4.14 -20.43
C ALA A 148 -0.06 -3.19 -21.23
N GLY A 149 -0.63 -2.19 -20.56
CA GLY A 149 -1.43 -1.14 -21.20
C GLY A 149 -0.58 -0.26 -22.11
N GLY A 150 0.63 0.09 -21.67
CA GLY A 150 1.58 0.88 -22.48
C GLY A 150 2.00 0.16 -23.76
N THR A 151 2.36 -1.12 -23.67
CA THR A 151 2.76 -1.93 -24.84
C THR A 151 1.61 -2.11 -25.80
N LEU A 152 0.40 -2.42 -25.30
CA LEU A 152 -0.74 -2.63 -26.20
C LEU A 152 -1.09 -1.37 -27.02
N PHE A 153 -0.97 -0.20 -26.40
CA PHE A 153 -1.25 1.08 -27.06
C PHE A 153 -0.02 1.68 -27.79
N SER A 154 1.18 1.15 -27.53
CA SER A 154 2.41 1.45 -28.29
C SER A 154 2.49 0.64 -29.59
N ALA A 155 2.06 -0.63 -29.53
CA ALA A 155 2.13 -1.58 -30.62
C ALA A 155 1.18 -1.21 -31.76
N GLY A 156 1.72 -0.64 -32.84
CA GLY A 156 1.24 -1.00 -34.17
C GLY A 156 1.81 -2.37 -34.53
N THR A 157 0.94 -3.34 -34.84
CA THR A 157 1.10 -4.72 -35.37
C THR A 157 2.23 -5.67 -34.90
N ASP A 158 3.36 -5.22 -34.35
CA ASP A 158 4.51 -6.07 -33.98
C ASP A 158 4.72 -6.16 -32.45
N VAL A 159 3.99 -7.07 -31.82
CA VAL A 159 3.98 -7.31 -30.36
C VAL A 159 5.27 -7.99 -29.87
N THR A 160 5.99 -8.71 -30.73
CA THR A 160 7.14 -9.55 -30.34
C THR A 160 8.38 -8.73 -29.96
N TYR A 161 8.58 -7.55 -30.55
CA TYR A 161 9.73 -6.68 -30.25
C TYR A 161 9.61 -6.02 -28.86
N GLU A 162 8.39 -5.64 -28.45
CA GLU A 162 8.18 -4.91 -27.20
C GLU A 162 8.37 -5.77 -25.96
N ILE A 163 8.07 -7.07 -26.02
CA ILE A 163 8.27 -8.00 -24.88
C ILE A 163 9.76 -8.20 -24.59
N LEU A 164 10.60 -8.27 -25.63
CA LEU A 164 12.06 -8.35 -25.51
C LEU A 164 12.69 -7.03 -25.03
N ALA A 165 12.04 -5.90 -25.29
CA ALA A 165 12.49 -4.60 -24.79
C ALA A 165 12.30 -4.48 -23.27
N ILE A 166 11.26 -5.08 -22.68
CA ILE A 166 10.98 -5.03 -21.23
C ILE A 166 12.18 -5.52 -20.40
N ASP A 167 12.86 -6.57 -20.84
CA ASP A 167 14.03 -7.14 -20.14
C ASP A 167 15.22 -6.16 -20.11
N ARG A 168 15.41 -5.38 -21.19
CA ARG A 168 16.42 -4.30 -21.23
C ARG A 168 16.02 -3.07 -20.42
N ILE A 169 14.73 -2.90 -20.14
CA ILE A 169 14.18 -1.72 -19.48
C ILE A 169 14.16 -1.90 -17.95
N MET A 170 13.97 -3.14 -17.47
CA MET A 170 13.88 -3.45 -16.05
C MET A 170 15.26 -3.56 -15.38
N ARG A 171 15.75 -2.43 -14.87
CA ARG A 171 16.90 -2.42 -13.96
C ARG A 171 16.48 -2.92 -12.58
N ILE A 172 17.31 -3.79 -11.99
CA ILE A 172 17.14 -4.29 -10.61
C ILE A 172 17.00 -3.13 -9.61
N ASP A 173 17.74 -2.04 -9.82
CA ASP A 173 17.67 -0.81 -9.01
C ASP A 173 16.26 -0.18 -8.99
N LEU A 174 15.58 -0.18 -10.14
CA LEU A 174 14.25 0.40 -10.30
C LEU A 174 13.21 -0.42 -9.52
N MET A 175 13.33 -1.74 -9.60
CA MET A 175 12.45 -2.68 -8.90
C MET A 175 12.66 -2.62 -7.38
N LEU A 176 13.91 -2.55 -6.93
CA LEU A 176 14.25 -2.36 -5.50
C LEU A 176 13.69 -1.04 -4.96
N THR A 177 13.82 0.05 -5.72
CA THR A 177 13.28 1.37 -5.32
C THR A 177 11.76 1.33 -5.23
N CYS A 178 11.10 0.72 -6.22
CA CYS A 178 9.65 0.54 -6.25
C CYS A 178 9.14 -0.25 -5.03
N LEU A 179 9.74 -1.41 -4.76
CA LEU A 179 9.41 -2.27 -3.63
C LEU A 179 9.68 -1.57 -2.29
N GLY A 180 10.82 -0.87 -2.18
CA GLY A 180 11.21 -0.11 -0.99
C GLY A 180 10.20 0.99 -0.66
N LYS A 181 9.81 1.81 -1.65
CA LYS A 181 8.78 2.84 -1.49
C LYS A 181 7.44 2.23 -1.07
N ALA A 182 6.98 1.19 -1.77
CA ALA A 182 5.72 0.53 -1.47
C ALA A 182 5.68 -0.05 -0.04
N PHE A 183 6.81 -0.58 0.42
CA PHE A 183 6.94 -1.08 1.79
C PHE A 183 6.82 0.05 2.83
N VAL A 184 7.51 1.18 2.63
CA VAL A 184 7.45 2.33 3.55
C VAL A 184 6.05 2.96 3.55
N PHE A 185 5.40 3.06 2.40
CA PHE A 185 4.02 3.52 2.31
C PHE A 185 3.05 2.60 3.05
N GLY A 186 3.15 1.29 2.83
CA GLY A 186 2.32 0.30 3.54
C GLY A 186 2.48 0.38 5.06
N LEU A 187 3.70 0.55 5.55
CA LEU A 187 3.98 0.77 6.98
C LEU A 187 3.36 2.07 7.49
N GLY A 188 3.60 3.19 6.81
CA GLY A 188 3.06 4.50 7.21
C GLY A 188 1.53 4.49 7.28
N CYS A 189 0.88 3.94 6.26
CA CYS A 189 -0.58 3.85 6.18
C CYS A 189 -1.17 2.98 7.29
N SER A 190 -0.60 1.79 7.51
CA SER A 190 -1.13 0.87 8.51
C SER A 190 -0.89 1.34 9.94
N LEU A 191 0.25 1.96 10.22
CA LEU A 191 0.55 2.56 11.53
C LEU A 191 -0.38 3.73 11.82
N THR A 192 -0.62 4.61 10.85
CA THR A 192 -1.54 5.74 11.03
C THR A 192 -2.98 5.27 11.25
N ALA A 193 -3.44 4.24 10.52
CA ALA A 193 -4.75 3.63 10.71
C ALA A 193 -4.91 3.07 12.13
N CYS A 194 -3.92 2.29 12.58
CA CYS A 194 -3.92 1.72 13.92
C CYS A 194 -3.91 2.81 15.00
N TYR A 195 -3.06 3.83 14.82
CA TYR A 195 -2.95 4.95 15.75
C TYR A 195 -4.26 5.72 15.91
N VAL A 196 -4.96 5.99 14.81
CA VAL A 196 -6.23 6.72 14.84
C VAL A 196 -7.35 5.87 15.45
N GLY A 197 -7.46 4.59 15.06
CA GLY A 197 -8.49 3.69 15.59
C GLY A 197 -8.38 3.47 17.10
N LEU A 198 -7.15 3.35 17.61
CA LEU A 198 -6.88 3.15 19.04
C LEU A 198 -7.12 4.39 19.91
N ARG A 199 -7.20 5.58 19.30
CA ARG A 199 -7.38 6.87 19.98
C ARG A 199 -8.78 7.45 19.82
N VAL A 200 -9.76 6.63 19.45
CA VAL A 200 -11.16 7.05 19.35
C VAL A 200 -11.75 7.37 20.74
N GLY A 201 -12.73 8.27 20.78
CA GLY A 201 -13.51 8.57 21.98
C GLY A 201 -14.43 7.41 22.40
N PRO A 202 -15.10 7.51 23.56
CA PRO A 202 -15.89 6.41 24.11
C PRO A 202 -17.25 6.22 23.41
N TYR A 203 -17.65 7.11 22.51
CA TYR A 203 -18.97 7.10 21.90
C TYR A 203 -18.97 6.38 20.54
N VAL A 204 -20.03 5.62 20.25
CA VAL A 204 -20.23 4.93 18.96
C VAL A 204 -20.20 5.92 17.78
N THR A 205 -20.65 7.16 18.00
CA THR A 205 -20.64 8.25 17.01
C THR A 205 -19.23 8.68 16.59
N ASP A 206 -18.18 8.28 17.32
CA ASP A 206 -16.79 8.60 16.99
C ASP A 206 -16.14 7.58 16.04
N ILE A 207 -16.75 6.41 15.82
CA ILE A 207 -16.26 5.35 14.92
C ILE A 207 -16.11 5.88 13.47
N PRO A 208 -17.15 6.43 12.82
CA PRO A 208 -17.01 6.97 11.46
C PRO A 208 -16.02 8.14 11.41
N LYS A 209 -15.95 8.97 12.46
CA LYS A 209 -14.95 10.06 12.55
C LYS A 209 -13.52 9.53 12.63
N ALA A 210 -13.29 8.39 13.28
CA ALA A 210 -11.98 7.73 13.30
C ALA A 210 -11.61 7.27 11.88
N SER A 211 -12.56 6.69 11.16
CA SER A 211 -12.36 6.25 9.77
C SER A 211 -11.92 7.39 8.85
N SER A 212 -12.67 8.50 8.82
CA SER A 212 -12.33 9.66 7.99
C SER A 212 -10.99 10.29 8.40
N ARG A 213 -10.70 10.36 9.70
CA ARG A 213 -9.41 10.86 10.20
C ARG A 213 -8.24 9.96 9.82
N ALA A 214 -8.44 8.65 9.76
CA ALA A 214 -7.42 7.70 9.33
C ALA A 214 -7.10 7.86 7.84
N VAL A 215 -8.12 8.08 7.00
CA VAL A 215 -7.92 8.37 5.57
C VAL A 215 -7.13 9.67 5.38
N MET A 216 -7.59 10.77 5.99
CA MET A 216 -6.93 12.08 5.84
C MET A 216 -5.49 12.08 6.35
N ARG A 217 -5.25 11.49 7.53
CA ARG A 217 -3.90 11.39 8.10
C ARG A 217 -3.00 10.43 7.33
N GLY A 218 -3.55 9.30 6.86
CA GLY A 218 -2.84 8.35 6.03
C GLY A 218 -2.37 8.97 4.72
N LEU A 219 -3.26 9.71 4.05
CA LEU A 219 -2.94 10.42 2.81
C LEU A 219 -1.85 11.48 3.03
N PHE A 220 -1.97 12.28 4.10
CA PHE A 220 -0.96 13.27 4.46
C PHE A 220 0.42 12.62 4.71
N VAL A 221 0.46 11.49 5.43
CA VAL A 221 1.69 10.75 5.69
C VAL A 221 2.31 10.17 4.42
N ILE A 222 1.51 9.61 3.49
CA ILE A 222 2.02 9.14 2.21
C ILE A 222 2.70 10.28 1.45
N PHE A 223 2.05 11.44 1.33
CA PHE A 223 2.64 12.56 0.59
C PHE A 223 3.91 13.10 1.24
N LEU A 224 3.99 13.12 2.58
CA LEU A 224 5.23 13.48 3.27
C LEU A 224 6.35 12.46 3.03
N ILE A 225 6.04 11.17 3.05
CA ILE A 225 7.03 10.12 2.76
C ILE A 225 7.49 10.24 1.30
N GLU A 226 6.56 10.46 0.36
CA GLU A 226 6.89 10.59 -1.06
C GLU A 226 7.78 11.80 -1.32
N THR A 227 7.40 12.97 -0.80
CA THR A 227 8.22 14.19 -0.94
C THR A 227 9.60 14.02 -0.32
N ALA A 228 9.70 13.42 0.87
CA ALA A 228 10.99 13.14 1.50
C ALA A 228 11.85 12.16 0.67
N TRP A 229 11.25 11.10 0.13
CA TRP A 229 11.97 10.13 -0.70
C TRP A 229 12.47 10.75 -2.00
N THR A 230 11.60 11.50 -2.68
CA THR A 230 11.92 12.17 -3.94
C THR A 230 13.03 13.21 -3.73
N LEU A 231 13.00 14.00 -2.65
CA LEU A 231 14.08 14.94 -2.31
C LEU A 231 15.42 14.26 -2.02
N CYS A 232 15.42 13.07 -1.43
CA CYS A 232 16.65 12.31 -1.17
C CYS A 232 17.26 11.70 -2.45
N THR A 233 16.44 11.53 -3.49
CA THR A 233 16.84 10.87 -4.75
C THR A 233 17.25 11.86 -5.85
N ILE A 234 16.95 13.16 -5.70
CA ILE A 234 17.35 14.26 -6.60
C ILE A 234 18.76 14.72 -6.23
#